data_AF-A0A2Z7CDH0-F1
#
_entry.id   AF-A0A2Z7CDH0-F1
#
_cell.length_a   1.000
_cell.length_b   1.000
_cell.length_c   1.000
_cell.angle_alpha   90.00
_cell.angle_beta   90.00
_cell.angle_gamma   90.00
#
_symmetry.space_group_name_H-M   'P 1'
#
loop_
_entity.id
_entity.type
_entity.pdbx_description
1 polymer ?
#
loop_
_entity_poly.entity_id
_entity_poly.type
_entity_poly.pdbx_seq_one_letter_code
_entity_poly.pdbx_strand_id
1 'polypeptide(L)'
;MGKFEVVIPHPDERTHRPPPGFHTFYMNQIEMGLRFPIPRFIAAFCHHIQLSPSQLAPNSYSFLLALAVLLSYHGIPLILYILMQLVQVKRLGPGKFFLSHKGDHSFIKGNPSSHKGIEPRA
;
A
#
# COMPACT_ATOMS: atom_id res chain seq x y z
N MET A 1 8.06 -13.89 18.13
CA MET A 1 8.02 -13.34 16.74
C MET A 1 8.30 -14.48 15.79
N GLY A 2 7.50 -14.66 14.74
CA GLY A 2 7.77 -15.68 13.71
C GLY A 2 9.07 -15.36 12.95
N LYS A 3 9.83 -16.38 12.57
CA LYS A 3 10.94 -16.23 11.62
C LYS A 3 10.32 -16.10 10.22
N PHE A 4 10.76 -15.12 9.45
CA PHE A 4 10.41 -14.98 8.04
C PHE A 4 11.65 -15.23 7.20
N GLU A 5 11.49 -15.97 6.10
CA GLU A 5 12.52 -16.13 5.10
C GLU A 5 12.41 -15.00 4.08
N VAL A 6 13.52 -14.30 3.82
CA VAL A 6 13.60 -13.27 2.79
C VAL A 6 14.39 -13.85 1.62
N VAL A 7 13.75 -13.96 0.47
CA VAL A 7 14.35 -14.48 -0.77
C VAL A 7 14.42 -13.36 -1.79
N ILE A 8 15.58 -13.22 -2.44
CA ILE A 8 15.74 -12.30 -3.57
C ILE A 8 15.13 -12.97 -4.79
N PRO A 9 14.19 -12.32 -5.51
CA PRO A 9 13.52 -12.95 -6.64
C PRO A 9 14.46 -13.22 -7.81
N HIS A 10 14.23 -14.29 -8.56
CA HIS A 10 14.93 -14.56 -9.81
C HIS A 10 14.59 -13.48 -10.87
N PRO A 11 15.48 -13.17 -11.83
CA PRO A 11 15.18 -12.20 -12.90
C PRO A 11 13.87 -12.41 -13.66
N ASP A 12 13.34 -13.64 -13.71
CA ASP A 12 12.09 -13.98 -14.39
C ASP A 12 10.86 -13.93 -13.49
N GLU A 13 11.07 -13.89 -12.18
CA GLU A 13 9.98 -13.79 -11.21
C GLU A 13 9.40 -12.38 -11.22
N ARG A 14 8.12 -12.29 -10.92
CA ARG A 14 7.38 -11.02 -10.92
C ARG A 14 6.57 -10.91 -9.65
N THR A 15 6.44 -9.70 -9.15
CA THR A 15 5.68 -9.39 -7.92
C THR A 15 4.20 -9.76 -7.99
N HIS A 16 3.65 -9.98 -9.20
CA HIS A 16 2.28 -10.44 -9.42
C HIS A 16 2.17 -11.96 -9.62
N ARG A 17 3.30 -12.69 -9.59
CA ARG A 17 3.41 -14.15 -9.67
C ARG A 17 4.46 -14.63 -8.65
N PRO A 18 4.15 -14.55 -7.34
CA PRO A 18 5.07 -15.00 -6.31
C PRO A 18 5.28 -16.52 -6.38
N PRO A 19 6.45 -17.02 -5.96
CA PRO A 19 6.66 -18.46 -5.75
C PRO A 19 5.65 -19.04 -4.75
N PRO A 20 5.29 -20.34 -4.87
CA PRO A 20 4.40 -20.99 -3.91
C PRO A 20 4.89 -20.84 -2.46
N GLY A 21 4.01 -20.38 -1.58
CA GLY A 21 4.33 -20.15 -0.16
C GLY A 21 4.95 -18.78 0.16
N PHE A 22 5.27 -17.97 -0.86
CA PHE A 22 5.88 -16.65 -0.68
C PHE A 22 4.89 -15.52 -0.96
N HIS A 23 5.14 -14.38 -0.30
CA HIS A 23 4.56 -13.09 -0.67
C HIS A 23 5.68 -12.18 -1.16
N THR A 24 5.49 -11.57 -2.32
CA THR A 24 6.48 -10.66 -2.91
C THR A 24 6.12 -9.22 -2.61
N PHE A 25 7.10 -8.39 -2.25
CA PHE A 25 6.93 -6.95 -2.04
C PHE A 25 8.01 -6.21 -2.79
N TYR A 26 7.73 -4.98 -3.19
CA TYR A 26 8.78 -4.09 -3.65
C TYR A 26 9.49 -3.47 -2.43
N MET A 27 10.83 -3.35 -2.48
CA MET A 27 11.60 -2.74 -1.37
C MET A 27 11.11 -1.33 -1.03
N ASN A 28 10.71 -0.55 -2.05
CA ASN A 28 10.15 0.77 -1.85
C ASN A 28 8.81 0.78 -1.08
N GLN A 29 8.05 -0.33 -1.01
CA GLN A 29 6.87 -0.41 -0.14
C GLN A 29 7.29 -0.39 1.34
N ILE A 30 8.41 -1.04 1.67
CA ILE A 30 9.00 -1.01 3.01
C ILE A 30 9.53 0.38 3.31
N GLU A 31 10.24 1.02 2.37
CA GLU A 31 10.68 2.41 2.53
C GLU A 31 9.50 3.36 2.78
N MET A 32 8.37 3.12 2.13
CA MET A 32 7.11 3.86 2.29
C MET A 32 6.26 3.40 3.48
N GLY A 33 6.86 2.70 4.44
CA GLY A 33 6.26 2.44 5.74
C GLY A 33 5.50 1.12 5.88
N LEU A 34 5.48 0.25 4.86
CA LEU A 34 5.04 -1.13 5.07
C LEU A 34 5.96 -1.80 6.11
N ARG A 35 5.36 -2.42 7.13
CA ARG A 35 6.06 -3.12 8.22
C ARG A 35 5.48 -4.51 8.40
N PHE A 36 6.27 -5.41 8.98
CA PHE A 36 5.87 -6.79 9.27
C PHE A 36 5.85 -7.03 10.79
N PRO A 37 4.84 -7.74 11.33
CA PRO A 37 3.63 -8.19 10.64
C PRO A 37 2.81 -7.01 10.09
N ILE A 38 2.09 -7.23 8.98
CA ILE A 38 1.33 -6.18 8.31
C ILE A 38 0.36 -5.54 9.32
N PRO A 39 0.33 -4.19 9.46
CA PRO A 39 -0.58 -3.53 10.38
C PRO A 39 -2.02 -3.99 10.16
N ARG A 40 -2.72 -4.32 11.25
CA ARG A 40 -4.05 -4.96 11.20
C ARG A 40 -5.05 -4.20 10.34
N PHE A 41 -5.03 -2.86 10.39
CA PHE A 41 -5.95 -2.04 9.59
C PHE A 41 -5.64 -2.10 8.09
N ILE A 42 -4.36 -2.19 7.70
CA ILE A 42 -3.93 -2.35 6.31
C ILE A 42 -4.35 -3.73 5.81
N ALA A 43 -4.10 -4.78 6.60
CA ALA A 43 -4.52 -6.14 6.28
C ALA A 43 -6.05 -6.25 6.11
N ALA A 44 -6.82 -5.67 7.04
CA ALA A 44 -8.28 -5.65 6.97
C ALA A 44 -8.80 -4.87 5.76
N PHE A 45 -8.17 -3.72 5.45
CA PHE A 45 -8.51 -2.92 4.28
C PHE A 45 -8.24 -3.69 2.98
N CYS A 46 -7.04 -4.24 2.81
CA CYS A 46 -6.65 -5.05 1.65
C CYS A 46 -7.59 -6.26 1.45
N HIS A 47 -7.90 -6.97 2.55
CA HIS A 47 -8.85 -8.08 2.52
C HIS A 47 -10.24 -7.64 2.06
N HIS A 48 -10.74 -6.50 2.55
CA HIS A 48 -12.04 -5.98 2.15
C HIS A 48 -12.12 -5.63 0.66
N ILE A 49 -11.09 -4.98 0.12
CA ILE A 49 -11.04 -4.61 -1.31
C ILE A 49 -10.59 -5.76 -2.23
N GLN A 50 -10.37 -6.96 -1.67
CA GLN A 50 -9.90 -8.16 -2.39
C GLN A 50 -8.60 -7.93 -3.17
N LEU A 51 -7.68 -7.14 -2.62
CA LEU A 51 -6.34 -6.93 -3.18
C LEU A 51 -5.29 -7.49 -2.22
N SER A 52 -4.28 -8.15 -2.78
CA SER A 52 -3.07 -8.43 -2.03
C SER A 52 -2.36 -7.11 -1.72
N PRO A 53 -1.78 -6.94 -0.51
CA PRO A 53 -0.95 -5.78 -0.20
C PRO A 53 0.12 -5.51 -1.27
N SER A 54 0.72 -6.56 -1.84
CA SER A 54 1.72 -6.47 -2.91
C SER A 54 1.23 -5.75 -4.18
N GLN A 55 -0.09 -5.73 -4.42
CA GLN A 55 -0.71 -5.08 -5.58
C GLN A 55 -0.92 -3.57 -5.38
N LEU A 56 -0.76 -3.06 -4.15
CA LEU A 56 -0.81 -1.63 -3.88
C LEU A 56 0.52 -0.94 -4.25
N ALA A 57 0.42 0.22 -4.89
CA ALA A 57 1.56 1.04 -5.21
C ALA A 57 2.27 1.51 -3.93
N PRO A 58 3.60 1.72 -3.95
CA PRO A 58 4.38 2.06 -2.75
C PRO A 58 3.84 3.27 -1.98
N ASN A 59 3.46 4.33 -2.70
CA ASN A 59 2.87 5.54 -2.13
C ASN A 59 1.53 5.30 -1.39
N SER A 60 0.83 4.20 -1.67
CA SER A 60 -0.44 3.85 -1.01
C SER A 60 -0.24 3.52 0.46
N TYR A 61 0.94 3.00 0.84
CA TYR A 61 1.27 2.71 2.24
C TYR A 61 1.50 3.99 3.03
N SER A 62 2.33 4.90 2.52
CA SER A 62 2.51 6.23 3.13
C SER A 62 1.19 6.98 3.28
N PHE A 63 0.33 6.89 2.26
CA PHE A 63 -1.00 7.48 2.29
C PHE A 63 -1.88 6.91 3.41
N LEU A 64 -1.97 5.58 3.53
CA LEU A 64 -2.75 4.91 4.58
C LEU A 64 -2.22 5.23 5.98
N LEU A 65 -0.90 5.28 6.16
CA LEU A 65 -0.28 5.60 7.43
C LEU A 65 -0.50 7.07 7.82
N ALA A 66 -0.30 7.99 6.89
CA ALA A 66 -0.58 9.41 7.12
C ALA A 66 -2.06 9.64 7.46
N LEU A 67 -2.97 8.95 6.76
CA LEU A 67 -4.40 9.00 7.08
C LEU A 67 -4.68 8.43 8.48
N ALA A 68 -4.07 7.31 8.85
CA ALA A 68 -4.21 6.72 10.19
C ALA A 68 -3.74 7.67 11.29
N VAL A 69 -2.58 8.32 11.12
CA VAL A 69 -2.06 9.33 12.05
C VAL A 69 -3.01 10.52 12.15
N LEU A 70 -3.51 11.02 11.02
CA LEU A 70 -4.43 12.15 10.98
C LEU A 70 -5.76 11.84 11.69
N LEU A 71 -6.35 10.67 11.42
CA LEU A 71 -7.57 10.22 12.11
C LEU A 71 -7.35 10.12 13.62
N SER A 72 -6.22 9.53 14.03
CA SER A 72 -5.84 9.44 15.44
C SER A 72 -5.65 10.81 16.09
N TYR A 73 -5.04 11.76 15.38
CA TYR A 73 -4.83 13.13 15.87
C TYR A 73 -6.16 13.85 16.14
N HIS A 74 -7.17 13.62 15.29
CA HIS A 74 -8.51 14.19 15.43
C HIS A 74 -9.46 13.35 16.30
N GLY A 75 -8.98 12.28 16.94
CA GLY A 75 -9.82 11.40 17.76
C GLY A 75 -10.88 10.61 16.95
N ILE A 76 -10.70 10.49 15.64
CA ILE A 76 -11.59 9.73 14.76
C ILE A 76 -11.14 8.26 14.76
N PRO A 77 -12.05 7.30 14.97
CA PRO A 77 -11.67 5.89 15.01
C PRO A 77 -11.16 5.40 13.65
N LEU A 78 -10.00 4.73 13.67
CA LEU A 78 -9.43 4.05 12.50
C LEU A 78 -10.17 2.73 12.22
N ILE A 79 -11.36 2.84 11.65
CA ILE A 79 -12.18 1.69 11.25
C ILE A 79 -12.38 1.64 9.74
N LEU A 80 -12.62 0.44 9.22
CA LEU A 80 -12.74 0.17 7.79
C LEU A 80 -13.81 1.05 7.11
N TYR A 81 -14.94 1.27 7.77
CA TYR A 81 -16.00 2.14 7.26
C TYR A 81 -15.49 3.55 6.94
N ILE A 82 -14.75 4.18 7.86
CA ILE A 82 -14.19 5.52 7.66
C ILE A 82 -13.17 5.52 6.52
N LEU A 83 -12.30 4.51 6.45
CA LEU A 83 -11.34 4.37 5.35
C LEU A 83 -12.03 4.28 3.99
N MET A 84 -13.13 3.52 3.87
CA MET A 84 -13.88 3.38 2.62
C MET A 84 -14.63 4.66 2.21
N GLN A 85 -14.93 5.56 3.14
CA GLN A 85 -15.48 6.87 2.81
C GLN A 85 -14.42 7.85 2.31
N LEU A 86 -13.18 7.74 2.79
CA LEU A 86 -12.10 8.69 2.52
C LEU A 86 -11.21 8.28 1.33
N VAL A 87 -11.14 6.98 1.02
CA VAL A 87 -10.20 6.42 0.06
C VAL A 87 -10.93 5.87 -1.16
N GLN A 88 -10.33 6.04 -2.33
CA GLN A 88 -10.71 5.36 -3.57
C GLN A 88 -9.52 4.59 -4.13
N VAL A 89 -9.81 3.39 -4.67
CA VAL A 89 -8.84 2.53 -5.33
C VAL A 89 -8.85 2.84 -6.82
N LYS A 90 -7.68 3.08 -7.40
CA LYS A 90 -7.51 3.34 -8.83
C LYS A 90 -6.54 2.34 -9.44
N ARG A 91 -6.85 1.83 -10.62
CA ARG A 91 -5.99 0.89 -11.35
C ARG A 91 -4.91 1.65 -12.10
N LEU A 92 -3.64 1.27 -11.92
CA LEU A 92 -2.50 1.78 -12.69
C LEU A 92 -2.14 0.89 -13.88
N GLY A 93 -2.40 -0.42 -13.75
CA GLY A 93 -2.07 -1.40 -14.79
C GLY A 93 -2.49 -2.82 -14.40
N PRO A 94 -2.04 -3.84 -15.13
CA PRO A 94 -2.28 -5.23 -14.77
C PRO A 94 -1.71 -5.53 -13.37
N GLY A 95 -2.58 -5.87 -12.41
CA GLY A 95 -2.18 -6.23 -11.04
C GLY A 95 -1.61 -5.08 -10.19
N LYS A 96 -1.67 -3.82 -10.64
CA LYS A 96 -1.17 -2.65 -9.91
C LYS A 96 -2.27 -1.64 -9.65
N PHE A 97 -2.43 -1.25 -8.39
CA PHE A 97 -3.45 -0.32 -7.91
C PHE A 97 -2.82 0.75 -7.03
N PHE A 98 -3.40 1.94 -7.00
CA PHE A 98 -3.00 2.97 -6.05
C PHE A 98 -4.21 3.53 -5.31
N LEU A 99 -3.95 4.04 -4.11
CA LEU A 99 -4.95 4.70 -3.29
C LEU A 99 -4.88 6.21 -3.49
N SER A 100 -6.05 6.83 -3.49
CA SER A 100 -6.18 8.29 -3.52
C SER A 100 -7.39 8.72 -2.68
N HIS A 101 -7.50 10.01 -2.39
CA HIS A 101 -8.67 10.56 -1.70
C HIS A 101 -9.92 10.43 -2.57
N LYS A 102 -11.06 10.13 -1.94
CA LYS A 102 -12.37 10.11 -2.60
C LYS A 102 -12.97 11.53 -2.62
N GLY A 103 -13.37 12.02 -3.80
CA GLY A 103 -13.90 13.38 -3.97
C GLY A 103 -12.90 14.48 -3.59
N ASP A 104 -13.41 15.64 -3.17
CA ASP A 104 -12.59 16.81 -2.81
C ASP A 104 -11.96 16.74 -1.41
N HIS A 105 -12.04 15.58 -0.75
CA HIS A 105 -11.42 15.26 0.55
C HIS A 105 -9.88 15.19 0.50
N SER A 106 -9.25 16.06 -0.27
CA SER A 106 -7.80 16.25 -0.33
C SER A 106 -7.28 16.89 0.97
N PHE A 107 -7.24 16.09 2.04
CA PHE A 107 -6.73 16.53 3.34
C PHE A 107 -5.20 16.48 3.41
N ILE A 108 -4.58 15.53 2.69
CA ILE A 108 -3.12 15.38 2.62
C ILE A 108 -2.64 16.00 1.30
N LYS A 109 -2.38 17.31 1.32
CA LYS A 109 -1.81 18.05 0.19
C LYS A 109 -0.28 18.08 0.28
N GLY A 110 0.40 18.09 -0.86
CA GLY A 110 1.86 18.22 -0.93
C GLY A 110 2.66 16.91 -0.81
N ASN A 111 2.00 15.75 -0.68
CA ASN A 111 2.70 14.47 -0.79
C ASN A 111 3.20 14.29 -2.24
N PRO A 112 4.44 13.84 -2.49
CA PRO A 112 4.90 13.57 -3.85
C PRO A 112 3.94 12.58 -4.50
N SER A 113 3.17 13.06 -5.47
CA SER A 113 2.05 12.31 -6.07
C SER A 113 2.52 11.19 -6.99
N SER A 114 3.83 11.10 -7.24
CA SER A 114 4.39 10.17 -8.21
C SER A 114 5.91 9.93 -8.03
N HIS A 115 6.34 8.69 -8.21
CA HIS A 115 7.76 8.29 -8.36
C HIS A 115 8.27 8.39 -9.81
N LYS A 116 7.65 9.20 -10.68
CA LYS A 116 8.07 9.34 -12.08
C LYS A 116 9.54 9.77 -12.30
N GLY A 117 10.28 10.13 -11.24
CA GLY A 117 11.73 10.35 -11.28
C GLY A 117 12.61 9.11 -11.05
N ILE A 118 12.04 7.93 -10.76
CA ILE A 118 12.77 6.67 -10.50
C ILE A 118 12.25 5.55 -11.43
N GLU A 119 12.03 5.87 -12.70
CA GLU A 119 12.12 4.86 -13.76
C GLU A 119 13.50 5.02 -14.38
N PRO A 120 14.39 4.01 -14.33
CA PRO A 120 15.52 3.98 -15.23
C PRO A 120 14.94 4.07 -16.64
N ARG A 121 15.38 5.06 -17.41
CA ARG A 121 15.12 5.06 -18.85
C ARG A 121 15.66 3.74 -19.38
N ALA A 122 14.76 2.96 -20.00
CA ALA A 122 15.15 1.79 -20.77
C ALA A 122 16.09 2.19 -21.92
#